data_AF-A0AAU6Y9R0-F1
#
_entry.id   AF-A0AAU6Y9R0-F1
#
_cell.length_a   1.000
_cell.length_b   1.000
_cell.length_c   1.000
_cell.angle_alpha   90.00
_cell.angle_beta   90.00
_cell.angle_gamma   90.00
#
_symmetry.space_group_name_H-M   'P 1'
#
loop_
_entity.id
_entity.type
_entity.pdbx_description
1 polymer ?
#
loop_
_entity_poly.entity_id
_entity_poly.type
_entity_poly.pdbx_seq_one_letter_code
_entity_poly.pdbx_strand_id
1 'polypeptide(L)'
;MATPHQAYHLQLLNHLRTILAALGEAEQVPEESHVLFLERFDELLTLLPQDPLESQYLGQDLICQVIQRYPQIAHLVPRDLLWFFAGDCLHFMPDEELALYQALEERRYECEQRGEAFDWFEQKQLLASATADTRH
;
A
#
# COMPACT_ATOMS: atom_id res chain seq x y z
N MET A 1 -16.66 7.62 9.36
CA MET A 1 -16.94 7.64 7.91
C MET A 1 -15.67 7.17 7.23
N ALA A 2 -15.72 6.08 6.46
CA ALA A 2 -14.54 5.64 5.72
C ALA A 2 -14.20 6.74 4.71
N THR A 3 -13.01 7.33 4.84
CA THR A 3 -12.55 8.33 3.89
C THR A 3 -12.44 7.66 2.51
N PRO A 4 -12.67 8.36 1.39
CA PRO A 4 -12.55 7.78 0.05
C PRO A 4 -11.20 7.09 -0.19
N HIS A 5 -10.15 7.54 0.51
CA HIS A 5 -8.82 6.95 0.56
C HIS A 5 -8.80 5.53 1.17
N GLN A 6 -9.60 5.29 2.20
CA GLN A 6 -9.68 4.00 2.88
C GLN A 6 -10.34 2.93 2.01
N ALA A 7 -11.38 3.29 1.24
CA ALA A 7 -12.02 2.39 0.29
C ALA A 7 -11.05 1.98 -0.83
N TYR A 8 -10.25 2.91 -1.34
CA TYR A 8 -9.21 2.64 -2.32
C TYR A 8 -8.17 1.65 -1.79
N HIS A 9 -7.65 1.86 -0.58
CA HIS A 9 -6.69 0.93 0.03
C HIS A 9 -7.27 -0.45 0.29
N LEU A 10 -8.54 -0.56 0.69
CA LEU A 10 -9.21 -1.85 0.81
C LEU A 10 -9.28 -2.58 -0.53
N GLN A 11 -9.51 -1.88 -1.64
CA GLN A 11 -9.48 -2.52 -2.97
C GLN A 11 -8.08 -3.03 -3.32
N LEU A 12 -7.04 -2.25 -3.02
CA LEU A 12 -5.65 -2.67 -3.23
C LEU A 12 -5.29 -3.91 -2.39
N LEU A 13 -5.69 -3.93 -1.11
CA LEU A 13 -5.47 -5.08 -0.22
C LEU A 13 -6.22 -6.32 -0.73
N ASN A 14 -7.47 -6.18 -1.16
CA ASN A 14 -8.24 -7.29 -1.75
C ASN A 14 -7.59 -7.84 -3.03
N HIS A 15 -7.05 -6.95 -3.87
CA HIS A 15 -6.32 -7.37 -5.06
C HIS A 15 -5.07 -8.18 -4.68
N LEU A 16 -4.27 -7.68 -3.73
CA LEU A 16 -3.09 -8.38 -3.23
C LEU A 16 -3.44 -9.75 -2.62
N ARG A 17 -4.54 -9.82 -1.84
CA ARG A 17 -5.06 -11.07 -1.28
C ARG A 17 -5.37 -12.11 -2.35
N THR A 18 -5.97 -11.68 -3.47
CA THR A 18 -6.29 -12.57 -4.59
C THR A 18 -5.01 -13.15 -5.24
N ILE A 19 -3.97 -12.32 -5.38
CA ILE A 19 -2.66 -12.77 -5.88
C ILE A 19 -2.04 -13.78 -4.91
N LEU A 20 -2.05 -13.48 -3.61
CA LEU A 20 -1.49 -14.35 -2.57
C LEU A 20 -2.18 -15.73 -2.54
N ALA A 21 -3.50 -15.77 -2.65
CA ALA A 21 -4.25 -17.03 -2.71
C ALA A 21 -3.83 -17.88 -3.92
N ALA A 22 -3.69 -17.25 -5.10
CA ALA A 22 -3.24 -17.94 -6.30
C ALA A 22 -1.79 -18.46 -6.20
N LEU A 23 -0.91 -17.75 -5.48
CA LEU A 23 0.46 -18.20 -5.20
C LEU A 23 0.50 -19.41 -4.28
N GLY A 24 -0.35 -19.44 -3.25
CA GLY A 24 -0.44 -20.56 -2.31
C GLY A 24 -0.71 -21.89 -3.01
N GLU A 25 -1.57 -21.88 -4.04
CA GLU A 25 -1.84 -23.05 -4.87
C GLU A 25 -0.66 -23.46 -5.76
N ALA A 26 0.18 -22.50 -6.17
CA ALA A 26 1.25 -22.71 -7.15
C ALA A 26 2.61 -23.07 -6.53
N GLU A 27 2.95 -22.56 -5.34
CA GLU A 27 4.34 -22.50 -4.87
C GLU A 27 4.82 -23.66 -3.97
N GLN A 28 4.03 -24.72 -3.75
CA GLN A 28 4.42 -25.81 -2.81
C GLN A 28 4.93 -25.31 -1.44
N VAL A 29 4.44 -24.14 -1.00
CA VAL A 29 4.73 -23.57 0.31
C VAL A 29 4.10 -24.47 1.38
N PRO A 30 4.69 -24.62 2.58
CA PRO A 30 4.05 -25.33 3.67
C PRO A 30 2.64 -24.80 3.91
N GLU A 31 1.64 -25.61 3.57
CA GLU A 31 0.22 -25.22 3.47
C GLU A 31 -0.26 -24.54 4.75
N GLU A 32 0.13 -25.06 5.92
CA GLU A 32 -0.24 -24.54 7.24
C GLU A 32 0.23 -23.09 7.48
N SER A 33 1.45 -22.74 7.07
CA SER A 33 1.98 -21.38 7.25
C SER A 33 1.36 -20.39 6.26
N HIS A 34 0.97 -20.85 5.08
CA HIS A 34 0.33 -20.01 4.08
C HIS A 34 -1.14 -19.74 4.44
N VAL A 35 -1.87 -20.78 4.85
CA VAL A 35 -3.27 -20.66 5.30
C VAL A 35 -3.38 -19.69 6.46
N LEU A 36 -2.56 -19.84 7.51
CA LEU A 36 -2.57 -18.92 8.65
C LEU A 36 -2.25 -17.46 8.24
N PHE A 37 -1.37 -17.28 7.26
CA PHE A 37 -1.05 -15.96 6.74
C PHE A 37 -2.24 -15.32 6.02
N LEU A 38 -2.94 -16.09 5.18
CA LEU A 38 -4.16 -15.62 4.51
C LEU A 38 -5.26 -15.29 5.53
N GLU A 39 -5.43 -16.12 6.57
CA GLU A 39 -6.41 -15.84 7.63
C GLU A 39 -6.13 -14.51 8.34
N ARG A 40 -4.86 -14.24 8.69
CA ARG A 40 -4.45 -12.95 9.26
C ARG A 40 -4.65 -11.79 8.29
N PHE A 41 -4.46 -12.02 7.00
CA PHE A 41 -4.70 -11.00 5.98
C PHE A 41 -6.20 -10.69 5.82
N ASP A 42 -7.06 -11.71 5.88
CA ASP A 42 -8.52 -11.55 5.89
C ASP A 42 -9.00 -10.85 7.18
N GLU A 43 -8.34 -11.11 8.31
CA GLU A 43 -8.55 -10.37 9.57
C GLU A 43 -8.21 -8.88 9.40
N LEU A 44 -7.07 -8.54 8.81
CA LEU A 44 -6.70 -7.14 8.50
C LEU A 44 -7.78 -6.44 7.66
N LEU A 45 -8.28 -7.09 6.60
CA LEU A 45 -9.33 -6.52 5.75
C LEU A 45 -10.60 -6.19 6.53
N THR A 46 -10.90 -6.99 7.56
CA THR A 46 -12.08 -6.83 8.43
C THR A 46 -11.84 -5.78 9.53
N LEU A 47 -10.63 -5.72 10.08
CA LEU A 47 -10.24 -4.79 11.13
C LEU A 47 -10.02 -3.37 10.62
N LEU A 48 -9.49 -3.19 9.41
CA LEU A 48 -9.19 -1.89 8.82
C LEU A 48 -10.34 -0.85 8.93
N PRO A 49 -11.61 -1.18 8.63
CA PRO A 49 -12.73 -0.26 8.82
C PRO A 49 -13.17 -0.06 10.28
N GLN A 50 -12.83 -0.97 11.19
CA GLN A 50 -13.29 -0.97 12.59
C GLN A 50 -12.29 -0.28 13.52
N ASP A 51 -11.02 -0.67 13.45
CA ASP A 51 -9.92 -0.13 14.24
C ASP A 51 -8.75 0.26 13.33
N PRO A 52 -8.67 1.54 12.91
CA PRO A 52 -7.62 2.03 12.06
C PRO A 52 -6.22 1.92 12.67
N LEU A 53 -6.09 1.97 14.01
CA LEU A 53 -4.79 1.98 14.68
C LEU A 53 -4.22 0.56 14.73
N GLU A 54 -5.02 -0.39 15.20
CA GLU A 54 -4.59 -1.80 15.28
C GLU A 54 -4.32 -2.37 13.89
N SER A 55 -5.18 -2.07 12.93
CA SER A 55 -4.99 -2.47 11.54
C SER A 55 -3.75 -1.84 10.89
N GLN A 56 -3.28 -0.68 11.36
CA GLN A 56 -2.06 -0.07 10.84
C GLN A 56 -0.82 -0.92 11.19
N TYR A 57 -0.71 -1.34 12.46
CA TYR A 57 0.38 -2.21 12.91
C TYR A 57 0.32 -3.59 12.27
N LEU A 58 -0.87 -4.20 12.25
CA LEU A 58 -1.07 -5.52 11.64
C LEU A 58 -0.76 -5.47 10.13
N GLY A 59 -1.21 -4.43 9.44
CA GLY A 59 -0.98 -4.27 8.01
C GLY A 59 0.49 -4.00 7.67
N GLN A 60 1.19 -3.20 8.46
CA GLN A 60 2.63 -3.00 8.30
C GLN A 60 3.39 -4.34 8.38
N ASP A 61 3.12 -5.13 9.43
CA ASP A 61 3.76 -6.43 9.62
C ASP A 61 3.44 -7.39 8.46
N LEU A 62 2.16 -7.48 8.07
CA LEU A 62 1.73 -8.35 6.98
C LEU A 62 2.33 -7.95 5.62
N ILE A 63 2.34 -6.66 5.27
CA ILE A 63 2.89 -6.18 4.00
C ILE A 63 4.40 -6.41 3.93
N CYS A 64 5.13 -6.14 5.02
CA CYS A 64 6.54 -6.48 5.14
C CYS A 64 6.78 -7.99 4.96
N GLN A 65 5.95 -8.84 5.58
CA GLN A 65 6.02 -10.29 5.41
C GLN A 65 5.72 -10.72 3.97
N VAL A 66 4.75 -10.09 3.27
CA VAL A 66 4.47 -10.39 1.86
C VAL A 66 5.72 -10.19 1.01
N ILE A 67 6.41 -9.06 1.17
CA ILE A 67 7.58 -8.71 0.37
C ILE A 67 8.75 -9.66 0.66
N GLN A 68 8.96 -10.00 1.93
CA GLN A 68 10.04 -10.90 2.35
C GLN A 68 9.79 -12.36 1.96
N ARG A 69 8.54 -12.83 2.09
CA ARG A 69 8.18 -14.23 1.81
C ARG A 69 7.99 -14.48 0.32
N TYR A 70 7.45 -13.51 -0.42
CA TYR A 70 7.14 -13.61 -1.84
C TYR A 70 7.85 -12.51 -2.64
N PRO A 71 9.18 -12.55 -2.75
CA PRO A 71 9.96 -11.52 -3.45
C PRO A 71 9.55 -11.38 -4.92
N GLN A 72 9.03 -12.45 -5.53
CA GLN A 72 8.52 -12.43 -6.90
C GLN A 72 7.30 -11.52 -7.11
N ILE A 73 6.46 -11.31 -6.08
CA ILE A 73 5.33 -10.38 -6.16
C ILE A 73 5.59 -9.08 -5.41
N ALA A 74 6.79 -8.85 -4.88
CA ALA A 74 7.15 -7.60 -4.22
C ALA A 74 6.93 -6.37 -5.12
N HIS A 75 7.14 -6.52 -6.43
CA HIS A 75 6.88 -5.46 -7.41
C HIS A 75 5.38 -5.25 -7.70
N LEU A 76 4.53 -6.25 -7.40
CA LEU A 76 3.08 -6.16 -7.52
C LEU A 76 2.44 -5.50 -6.29
N VAL A 77 3.17 -5.40 -5.17
CA VAL A 77 2.69 -4.69 -3.98
C VAL A 77 2.55 -3.20 -4.30
N PRO A 78 1.32 -2.64 -4.23
CA PRO A 78 1.08 -1.24 -4.53
C PRO A 78 1.87 -0.31 -3.60
N ARG A 79 2.58 0.66 -4.17
CA ARG A 79 3.33 1.67 -3.41
C ARG A 79 2.44 2.52 -2.50
N ASP A 80 1.19 2.72 -2.90
CA ASP A 80 0.20 3.43 -2.07
C ASP A 80 -0.04 2.69 -0.73
N LEU A 81 0.04 1.35 -0.70
CA LEU A 81 -0.04 0.60 0.55
C LEU A 81 1.20 0.79 1.41
N LEU A 82 2.40 0.81 0.80
CA LEU A 82 3.64 1.04 1.54
C LEU A 82 3.66 2.41 2.21
N TRP A 83 3.22 3.43 1.47
CA TRP A 83 3.05 4.77 2.00
C TRP A 83 1.97 4.83 3.09
N PHE A 84 0.84 4.14 2.89
CA PHE A 84 -0.28 4.16 3.83
C PHE A 84 0.03 3.51 5.19
N PHE A 85 0.70 2.36 5.19
CA PHE A 85 1.11 1.70 6.44
C PHE A 85 2.35 2.34 7.05
N ALA A 86 3.18 2.98 6.24
CA ALA A 86 4.40 3.66 6.65
C ALA A 86 5.34 2.76 7.49
N GLY A 87 6.24 3.37 8.27
CA GLY A 87 7.18 2.65 9.12
C GLY A 87 8.14 1.76 8.31
N ASP A 88 8.21 0.48 8.68
CA ASP A 88 9.06 -0.52 8.01
C ASP A 88 8.72 -0.69 6.52
N CYS A 89 7.47 -0.42 6.12
CA CYS A 89 7.07 -0.50 4.72
C CYS A 89 7.82 0.50 3.84
N LEU A 90 8.23 1.65 4.39
CA LEU A 90 8.96 2.69 3.66
C LEU A 90 10.36 2.25 3.28
N HIS A 91 10.95 1.27 3.98
CA HIS A 91 12.26 0.71 3.63
C HIS A 91 12.25 -0.04 2.29
N PHE A 92 11.06 -0.44 1.82
CA PHE A 92 10.88 -1.07 0.52
C PHE A 92 10.59 -0.06 -0.60
N MET A 93 10.50 1.23 -0.29
CA MET A 93 10.40 2.31 -1.27
C MET A 93 11.78 2.98 -1.46
N PRO A 94 12.25 3.14 -2.70
CA PRO A 94 13.44 3.95 -2.99
C PRO A 94 13.18 5.43 -2.67
N ASP A 95 14.27 6.16 -2.41
CA ASP A 95 14.24 7.59 -2.05
C ASP A 95 13.47 8.45 -3.06
N GLU A 96 13.54 8.09 -4.34
CA GLU A 96 12.84 8.78 -5.43
C GLU A 96 11.31 8.66 -5.30
N GLU A 97 10.82 7.48 -4.92
CA GLU A 97 9.40 7.28 -4.64
C GLU A 97 9.00 8.02 -3.36
N LEU A 98 9.82 7.95 -2.31
CA LEU A 98 9.57 8.68 -1.06
C LEU A 98 9.45 10.19 -1.31
N ALA A 99 10.36 10.78 -2.09
CA ALA A 99 10.32 12.19 -2.46
C ALA A 99 9.04 12.56 -3.23
N LEU A 100 8.59 11.70 -4.14
CA LEU A 100 7.35 11.90 -4.90
C LEU A 100 6.12 11.89 -3.97
N TYR A 101 6.05 10.95 -3.03
CA TYR A 101 4.96 10.86 -2.08
C TYR A 101 4.96 11.98 -1.03
N GLN A 102 6.15 12.44 -0.61
CA GLN A 102 6.29 13.64 0.23
C GLN A 102 5.74 14.87 -0.50
N ALA A 103 6.16 15.11 -1.75
CA ALA A 103 5.66 16.24 -2.54
C ALA A 103 4.14 16.17 -2.78
N LEU A 104 3.58 14.97 -2.92
CA LEU A 104 2.13 14.76 -3.01
C LEU A 104 1.41 15.22 -1.74
N GLU A 105 1.92 14.83 -0.58
CA GLU A 105 1.35 15.23 0.71
C GLU A 105 1.45 16.74 0.94
N GLU A 106 2.58 17.34 0.58
CA GLU A 106 2.76 18.80 0.65
C GLU A 106 1.71 19.52 -0.21
N ARG A 107 1.53 19.11 -1.48
CA ARG A 107 0.49 19.68 -2.36
C ARG A 107 -0.92 19.45 -1.82
N ARG A 108 -1.19 18.27 -1.25
CA ARG A 108 -2.48 17.97 -0.62
C ARG A 108 -2.76 18.95 0.50
N TYR A 109 -1.78 19.17 1.37
CA TYR A 109 -1.89 20.09 2.50
C TYR A 109 -2.05 21.54 2.04
N GLU A 110 -1.32 21.98 1.01
CA GLU A 110 -1.47 23.30 0.41
C GLU A 110 -2.88 23.52 -0.18
N CYS A 111 -3.40 22.53 -0.92
CA CYS A 111 -4.75 22.60 -1.48
C CYS A 111 -5.81 22.61 -0.38
N GLU A 112 -5.65 21.79 0.66
CA GLU A 112 -6.54 21.77 1.83
C GLU A 112 -6.56 23.14 2.53
N GLN A 113 -5.40 23.75 2.76
CA GLN A 113 -5.31 25.10 3.35
C GLN A 113 -5.95 26.17 2.47
N ARG A 114 -5.92 26.00 1.15
CA ARG A 114 -6.56 26.92 0.18
C ARG A 114 -8.04 26.61 -0.07
N GLY A 115 -8.55 25.49 0.46
CA GLY A 115 -9.91 25.01 0.22
C GLY A 115 -10.14 24.53 -1.22
N GLU A 116 -9.08 24.15 -1.93
CA GLU A 116 -9.14 23.65 -3.31
C GLU A 116 -9.38 22.14 -3.32
N ALA A 117 -10.07 21.65 -4.36
CA ALA A 117 -10.22 20.21 -4.56
C ALA A 117 -8.87 19.60 -4.94
N PHE A 118 -8.50 18.51 -4.27
CA PHE A 118 -7.25 17.80 -4.50
C PHE A 118 -7.53 16.37 -4.99
N ASP A 119 -7.10 16.07 -6.21
CA ASP A 119 -7.12 14.71 -6.77
C ASP A 119 -5.74 14.06 -6.61
N TRP A 120 -5.66 13.05 -5.73
CA TRP A 120 -4.42 12.34 -5.43
C TRP A 120 -3.84 11.64 -6.66
N PHE A 121 -4.68 11.02 -7.50
CA PHE A 121 -4.21 10.23 -8.63
C PHE A 121 -3.71 11.13 -9.76
N GLU A 122 -4.43 12.22 -10.04
CA GLU A 122 -4.02 13.21 -11.04
C GLU A 122 -2.68 13.86 -10.65
N GLN A 123 -2.55 14.30 -9.39
CA GLN A 123 -1.31 14.91 -8.92
C GLN A 123 -0.14 13.94 -8.92
N LYS A 124 -0.39 12.67 -8.61
CA LYS A 124 0.63 11.61 -8.64
C LYS A 124 1.16 11.41 -10.05
N GLN A 125 0.28 11.36 -11.05
CA GLN A 125 0.70 11.25 -12.45
C GLN A 125 1.49 12.48 -12.92
N LEU A 126 1.03 13.68 -12.55
CA LEU A 126 1.74 14.92 -12.87
C LEU A 126 3.15 14.93 -12.28
N LEU A 127 3.32 14.58 -11.00
CA LEU A 127 4.62 14.53 -10.34
C LEU A 127 5.53 13.40 -10.86
N ALA A 128 4.95 12.24 -11.17
CA ALA A 128 5.69 11.13 -11.76
C ALA A 128 6.23 11.50 -13.16
N SER A 129 5.40 12.16 -13.98
CA SER A 129 5.81 12.63 -15.31
C SER A 129 6.89 13.72 -15.25
N ALA A 130 6.78 14.66 -14.31
CA ALA A 130 7.78 15.72 -14.12
C ALA A 130 9.14 15.16 -13.64
N THR A 131 9.12 14.16 -12.75
CA THR A 131 10.33 13.47 -12.28
C THR A 131 11.01 12.67 -13.40
N ALA A 132 10.22 12.11 -14.33
CA ALA A 132 10.75 11.37 -15.48
C ALA A 132 11.40 12.30 -16.54
N ASP A 133 10.80 13.47 -16.80
CA ASP A 133 11.31 14.46 -17.78
C ASP A 133 12.65 15.07 -17.33
N THR A 134 12.84 15.25 -16.02
CA THR A 134 14.09 15.79 -15.45
C THR A 134 15.29 14.84 -15.61
N ARG A 135 15.07 13.57 -15.98
CA ARG A 135 16.13 12.55 -16.16
C ARG A 135 16.59 12.38 -17.61
N HIS A 136 16.12 13.21 -18.55
CA HIS A 136 16.39 13.10 -19.99
C HIS A 136 17.37 14.15 -20.53
#